data_AF-A0A380W4Q5-F1
#
_entry.id   AF-A0A380W4Q5-F1
#
_cell.length_a   1.000
_cell.length_b   1.000
_cell.length_c   1.000
_cell.angle_alpha   90.00
_cell.angle_beta   90.00
_cell.angle_gamma   90.00
#
_symmetry.space_group_name_H-M   'P 1'
#
loop_
_entity.id
_entity.type
_entity.pdbx_description
1 polymer ?
#
loop_
_entity_poly.entity_id
_entity_poly.type
_entity_poly.pdbx_seq_one_letter_code
_entity_poly.pdbx_strand_id
1 'polypeptide(L)'
;MDRLKKRADFIAAAQGPRIARPAFVVQSRFRDDTGPTRIGFTVTKKVGTATERNRVRRRLREMVRLAGVIAPPSPRDYVIVGRRGALEREFSVMIEDFRSALMRLARMKDRDGDSHSARPSPKFSQPTRET
;
A
#
# COMPACT_ATOMS: atom_id res chain seq x y z
N MET A 1 14.93 -9.14 -1.10
CA MET A 1 13.54 -8.64 -0.99
C MET A 1 12.62 -9.83 -0.84
N ASP A 2 12.14 -10.09 0.37
CA ASP A 2 11.22 -11.21 0.56
C ASP A 2 9.78 -10.80 0.26
N ARG A 3 9.00 -11.75 -0.23
CA ARG A 3 7.60 -11.54 -0.60
C ARG A 3 6.70 -11.93 0.57
N LEU A 4 5.78 -11.05 0.94
CA LEU A 4 4.74 -11.36 1.92
C LEU A 4 3.73 -12.35 1.30
N LYS A 5 3.55 -13.52 1.95
CA LYS A 5 2.68 -14.61 1.45
C LYS A 5 1.49 -14.92 2.37
N LYS A 6 1.64 -14.81 3.70
CA LYS A 6 0.59 -15.23 4.65
C LYS A 6 -0.48 -14.16 4.78
N ARG A 7 -1.75 -14.56 4.67
CA ARG A 7 -2.92 -13.68 4.82
C ARG A 7 -2.94 -12.93 6.15
N ALA A 8 -2.57 -13.59 7.25
CA ALA A 8 -2.49 -12.98 8.57
C ALA A 8 -1.57 -11.75 8.58
N ASP A 9 -0.42 -11.83 7.88
CA ASP A 9 0.52 -10.72 7.80
C ASP A 9 -0.05 -9.54 7.00
N PHE A 10 -0.82 -9.81 5.94
CA PHE A 10 -1.52 -8.76 5.19
C PHE A 10 -2.57 -8.04 6.03
N ILE A 11 -3.32 -8.78 6.86
CA ILE A 11 -4.34 -8.19 7.74
C ILE A 11 -3.66 -7.35 8.83
N ALA A 12 -2.60 -7.87 9.45
CA ALA A 12 -1.86 -7.14 10.46
C ALA A 12 -1.20 -5.86 9.91
N ALA A 13 -0.63 -5.91 8.69
CA ALA A 13 -0.12 -4.71 8.02
C ALA A 13 -1.21 -3.69 7.73
N ALA A 14 -2.44 -4.14 7.42
CA ALA A 14 -3.56 -3.24 7.18
C ALA A 14 -4.04 -2.47 8.43
N GLN A 15 -3.71 -2.96 9.63
CA GLN A 15 -4.00 -2.30 10.90
C GLN A 15 -2.92 -1.30 11.33
N GLY A 16 -1.74 -1.35 10.72
CA GLY A 16 -0.62 -0.46 11.03
C GLY A 16 -0.70 0.90 10.32
N PRO A 17 0.36 1.73 10.48
CA PRO A 17 0.48 3.03 9.84
C PRO A 17 0.33 2.93 8.32
N ARG A 18 -0.42 3.87 7.75
CA ARG A 18 -0.71 3.90 6.32
C ARG A 18 -0.58 5.31 5.75
N ILE A 19 -0.06 5.37 4.53
CA ILE A 19 -0.01 6.60 3.73
C ILE A 19 -0.74 6.37 2.42
N ALA A 20 -1.79 7.14 2.21
CA ALA A 20 -2.53 7.14 0.97
C ALA A 20 -1.89 8.13 -0.03
N ARG A 21 -1.68 7.64 -1.25
CA ARG A 21 -1.33 8.42 -2.44
C ARG A 21 -2.42 8.22 -3.50
N PRO A 22 -2.46 9.06 -4.55
CA PRO A 22 -3.44 8.89 -5.62
C PRO A 22 -3.30 7.56 -6.36
N ALA A 23 -2.07 7.09 -6.59
CA ALA A 23 -1.79 5.85 -7.30
C ALA A 23 -1.87 4.59 -6.42
N PHE A 24 -1.57 4.69 -5.12
CA PHE A 24 -1.48 3.55 -4.21
C PHE A 24 -1.63 3.95 -2.75
N VAL A 25 -1.80 2.98 -1.87
CA VAL A 25 -1.66 3.13 -0.42
C VAL A 25 -0.51 2.27 0.03
N VAL A 26 0.40 2.81 0.84
CA VAL A 26 1.45 2.03 1.50
C VAL A 26 1.04 1.83 2.95
N GLN A 27 1.02 0.58 3.38
CA GLN A 27 0.80 0.16 4.76
C GLN A 27 2.11 -0.43 5.28
N SER A 28 2.44 -0.17 6.53
CA SER A 28 3.60 -0.75 7.19
C SER A 28 3.21 -1.43 8.50
N ARG A 29 3.95 -2.47 8.85
CA ARG A 29 3.93 -3.09 10.17
C ARG A 29 5.35 -3.26 10.67
N PHE A 30 5.58 -2.83 11.91
CA PHE A 30 6.81 -3.18 12.61
C PHE A 30 6.82 -4.66 12.97
N ARG A 31 8.04 -5.20 12.97
CA ARG A 31 8.32 -6.53 13.48
C ARG A 31 9.51 -6.47 14.39
N ASP A 32 9.38 -7.14 15.53
CA ASP A 32 10.46 -7.34 16.49
C ASP A 32 11.32 -8.57 16.16
N ASP A 33 11.11 -9.14 14.98
CA ASP A 33 11.83 -10.29 14.45
C ASP A 33 13.13 -9.82 13.75
N THR A 34 14.11 -10.69 13.53
CA THR A 34 15.38 -10.37 12.85
C THR A 34 15.37 -10.70 11.35
N GLY A 35 14.21 -11.09 10.80
CA GLY A 35 14.06 -11.45 9.39
C GLY A 35 14.17 -10.28 8.40
N PRO A 36 14.26 -10.53 7.09
CA PRO A 36 14.34 -9.47 6.07
C PRO A 36 13.03 -8.71 5.88
N THR A 37 13.12 -7.47 5.38
CA THR A 37 11.96 -6.66 4.95
C THR A 37 11.13 -7.41 3.90
N ARG A 38 9.82 -7.52 4.16
CA ARG A 38 8.88 -8.21 3.26
C ARG A 38 7.96 -7.21 2.56
N ILE A 39 7.70 -7.43 1.27
CA ILE A 39 6.76 -6.61 0.51
C ILE A 39 5.62 -7.46 -0.06
N GLY A 40 4.40 -7.01 0.19
CA GLY A 40 3.16 -7.52 -0.39
C GLY A 40 2.54 -6.51 -1.35
N PHE A 41 1.91 -7.02 -2.41
CA PHE A 41 1.15 -6.20 -3.35
C PHE A 41 -0.31 -6.66 -3.37
N THR A 42 -1.22 -5.71 -3.19
CA THR A 42 -2.67 -5.95 -3.23
C THR A 42 -3.28 -5.05 -4.29
N VAL A 43 -4.09 -5.59 -5.17
CA VAL A 43 -4.85 -4.80 -6.16
C VAL A 43 -6.31 -5.25 -6.08
N THR A 44 -7.20 -4.33 -5.73
CA THR A 44 -8.61 -4.67 -5.52
C THR A 44 -9.34 -4.83 -6.85
N LYS A 45 -10.46 -5.58 -6.85
CA LYS A 45 -11.33 -5.71 -8.03
C LYS A 45 -11.87 -4.35 -8.51
N LYS A 46 -11.98 -3.36 -7.61
CA LYS A 46 -12.47 -2.00 -7.89
C LYS A 46 -11.56 -1.17 -8.79
N VAL A 47 -10.30 -1.60 -9.00
CA VAL A 47 -9.36 -0.89 -9.87
C VAL A 47 -9.75 -0.99 -11.35
N GLY A 48 -10.31 -2.14 -11.75
CA GLY A 48 -10.71 -2.40 -13.13
C GLY A 48 -10.61 -3.88 -13.51
N THR A 49 -10.52 -4.10 -14.82
CA THR A 49 -10.38 -5.40 -15.49
C THR A 49 -9.13 -6.17 -15.07
N ALA A 50 -9.05 -7.46 -15.43
CA ALA A 50 -7.86 -8.27 -15.16
C ALA A 50 -6.58 -7.65 -15.75
N THR A 51 -6.65 -7.10 -16.97
CA THR A 51 -5.52 -6.47 -17.66
C THR A 51 -5.07 -5.19 -16.96
N GLU A 52 -6.01 -4.33 -16.57
CA GLU A 52 -5.72 -3.12 -15.80
C GLU A 52 -5.06 -3.47 -14.45
N ARG A 53 -5.60 -4.46 -13.72
CA ARG A 53 -5.01 -4.92 -12.45
C ARG A 53 -3.61 -5.48 -12.64
N ASN A 54 -3.37 -6.23 -13.72
CA ASN A 54 -2.05 -6.75 -14.04
C ASN A 54 -1.07 -5.63 -14.39
N ARG A 55 -1.51 -4.61 -15.14
CA ARG A 55 -0.71 -3.42 -15.46
C ARG A 55 -0.34 -2.64 -14.20
N VAL A 56 -1.30 -2.40 -13.30
CA VAL A 56 -1.04 -1.79 -11.99
C VAL A 56 -0.04 -2.61 -11.20
N ARG A 57 -0.23 -3.94 -11.09
CA ARG A 57 0.69 -4.81 -10.35
C ARG A 57 2.11 -4.77 -10.94
N ARG A 58 2.25 -4.76 -12.26
CA ARG A 58 3.56 -4.63 -12.93
C ARG A 58 4.20 -3.27 -12.62
N ARG A 59 3.46 -2.17 -12.75
CA ARG A 59 3.95 -0.82 -12.42
C ARG A 59 4.40 -0.71 -10.96
N LEU A 60 3.62 -1.22 -10.01
CA LEU A 60 3.98 -1.19 -8.59
C LEU A 60 5.24 -2.00 -8.28
N ARG A 61 5.40 -3.18 -8.88
CA ARG A 61 6.61 -4.00 -8.72
C ARG A 61 7.85 -3.26 -9.23
N GLU A 62 7.73 -2.62 -10.39
CA GLU A 62 8.83 -1.89 -11.00
C GLU A 62 9.19 -0.63 -10.22
N MET A 63 8.18 0.09 -9.71
CA MET A 63 8.37 1.24 -8.83
C MET A 63 9.16 0.84 -7.57
N VAL A 64 8.81 -0.28 -6.93
CA VAL A 64 9.55 -0.79 -5.75
C VAL A 64 10.97 -1.19 -6.12
N ARG A 65 11.17 -1.83 -7.29
CA ARG A 65 12.48 -2.23 -7.78
C ARG A 65 13.41 -1.02 -7.99
N LEU A 66 12.89 0.05 -8.59
CA LEU A 66 13.65 1.25 -8.93
C LEU A 66 13.81 2.24 -7.78
N ALA A 67 12.82 2.34 -6.90
CA ALA A 67 12.94 3.18 -5.71
C ALA A 67 14.08 2.73 -4.80
N GLY A 68 14.45 1.44 -4.87
CA GLY A 68 15.30 0.79 -3.90
C GLY A 68 14.51 0.60 -2.61
N VAL A 69 14.55 -0.59 -2.03
CA VAL A 69 14.04 -0.76 -0.68
C VAL A 69 15.02 0.01 0.20
N ILE A 70 14.61 1.20 0.64
CA ILE A 70 15.30 1.90 1.72
C ILE A 70 15.14 0.97 2.91
N ALA A 71 16.11 0.07 3.11
CA ALA A 71 16.09 -0.92 4.18
C ALA A 71 16.17 -0.12 5.48
N PRO A 72 15.06 -0.04 6.25
CA PRO A 72 15.15 0.60 7.55
C PRO A 72 16.08 -0.26 8.42
N PRO A 73 16.70 0.31 9.46
CA PRO A 73 17.53 -0.44 10.40
C PRO A 73 16.80 -1.61 11.07
N SER A 74 15.47 -1.58 11.08
CA SER A 74 14.60 -2.61 11.66
C SER A 74 13.71 -3.22 10.58
N PRO A 75 13.49 -4.53 10.60
CA PRO A 75 12.69 -5.19 9.60
C PRO A 75 11.21 -4.84 9.71
N ARG A 76 10.61 -4.64 8.54
CA ARG A 76 9.21 -4.22 8.39
C ARG A 76 8.54 -5.00 7.28
N ASP A 77 7.25 -5.19 7.45
CA ASP A 77 6.39 -5.69 6.40
C ASP A 77 5.68 -4.50 5.77
N TYR A 78 5.80 -4.33 4.46
CA TYR A 78 5.06 -3.32 3.70
C TYR A 78 4.02 -3.97 2.81
N VAL A 79 2.81 -3.41 2.81
CA VAL A 79 1.74 -3.80 1.89
C VAL A 79 1.38 -2.60 1.03
N ILE A 80 1.53 -2.76 -0.28
CA ILE A 80 1.20 -1.73 -1.26
C ILE A 80 -0.13 -2.08 -1.91
N VAL A 81 -1.13 -1.26 -1.67
CA VAL A 81 -2.47 -1.39 -2.24
C VAL A 81 -2.59 -0.50 -3.47
N GLY A 82 -2.63 -1.10 -4.65
CA GLY A 82 -2.80 -0.40 -5.92
C GLY A 82 -4.19 0.21 -6.09
N ARG A 83 -4.23 1.45 -6.56
CA ARG A 83 -5.47 2.17 -6.96
C ARG A 83 -5.48 2.38 -8.47
N ARG A 84 -6.65 2.77 -9.00
CA ARG A 84 -6.81 3.08 -10.43
C ARG A 84 -5.88 4.20 -10.91
N GLY A 85 -5.58 5.17 -10.05
CA GLY A 85 -4.65 6.27 -10.37
C GLY A 85 -3.24 5.80 -10.76
N ALA A 86 -2.83 4.56 -10.46
CA ALA A 86 -1.56 4.02 -10.93
C ALA A 86 -1.49 3.77 -12.44
N LEU A 87 -2.64 3.74 -13.13
CA LEU A 87 -2.72 3.58 -14.59
C LEU A 87 -2.40 4.87 -15.34
N GLU A 88 -2.87 6.00 -14.82
CA GLU A 88 -2.84 7.31 -15.48
C GLU A 88 -1.65 8.16 -15.05
N ARG A 89 -1.16 7.96 -13.83
CA ARG A 89 -0.09 8.79 -13.25
C ARG A 89 1.27 8.45 -13.85
N GLU A 90 2.08 9.49 -14.06
CA GLU A 90 3.45 9.37 -14.55
C GLU A 90 4.29 8.50 -13.61
N PHE A 91 5.13 7.66 -14.20
CA PHE A 91 5.87 6.63 -13.47
C PHE A 91 6.97 7.21 -12.57
N SER A 92 7.64 8.26 -13.03
CA SER A 92 8.61 9.06 -12.26
C SER A 92 7.99 9.62 -10.97
N VAL A 93 6.82 10.27 -11.09
CA VAL A 93 6.06 10.82 -9.97
C VAL A 93 5.66 9.73 -8.97
N MET A 94 5.28 8.54 -9.46
CA MET A 94 4.96 7.42 -8.56
C MET A 94 6.17 6.94 -7.75
N ILE A 95 7.38 6.93 -8.33
CA ILE A 95 8.60 6.58 -7.60
C ILE A 95 8.87 7.61 -6.50
N GLU A 96 8.73 8.90 -6.80
CA GLU A 96 8.95 9.97 -5.82
C GLU A 96 7.89 9.95 -4.70
N ASP A 97 6.62 9.79 -5.07
CA ASP A 97 5.51 9.58 -4.13
C ASP A 97 5.79 8.39 -3.19
N PHE A 98 6.40 7.32 -3.72
CA PHE A 98 6.73 6.13 -2.97
C PHE A 98 7.90 6.35 -2.01
N ARG A 99 8.99 7.00 -2.45
CA ARG A 99 10.11 7.38 -1.59
C ARG A 99 9.67 8.29 -0.45
N SER A 100 8.87 9.31 -0.77
CA SER A 100 8.29 10.21 0.23
C SER A 100 7.42 9.46 1.24
N ALA A 101 6.59 8.52 0.77
CA ALA A 101 5.79 7.68 1.66
C ALA A 101 6.65 6.79 2.56
N LEU A 102 7.71 6.16 2.03
CA LEU A 102 8.63 5.35 2.83
C LEU A 102 9.34 6.18 3.91
N MET A 103 9.87 7.35 3.57
CA MET A 103 10.52 8.24 4.55
C MET A 103 9.56 8.66 5.67
N ARG A 104 8.31 8.95 5.32
CA ARG A 104 7.30 9.34 6.31
C ARG A 104 6.87 8.16 7.18
N LEU A 105 6.74 6.95 6.62
CA LEU A 105 6.47 5.73 7.38
C LEU A 105 7.66 5.32 8.27
N ALA A 106 8.90 5.56 7.84
CA ALA A 106 10.08 5.26 8.65
C ALA A 106 10.14 6.12 9.92
N ARG A 107 9.71 7.39 9.83
CA ARG A 107 9.60 8.33 10.95
C ARG A 107 8.39 8.05 11.85
N MET A 108 7.37 7.40 11.31
CA MET A 108 6.26 6.89 12.11
C MET A 108 6.76 5.66 12.86
N LYS A 109 7.19 5.84 14.11
CA LYS A 109 7.17 4.75 15.08
C LYS A 109 5.69 4.38 15.28
N ASP A 110 5.35 3.10 15.41
CA ASP A 110 4.00 2.71 15.82
C ASP A 110 3.71 3.50 17.11
N ARG A 111 2.96 4.59 16.99
CA ARG A 111 2.29 5.16 18.14
C ARG A 111 1.21 4.14 18.40
N ASP A 112 1.48 3.28 19.38
CA ASP A 112 0.54 2.29 19.87
C ASP A 112 -0.89 2.84 19.87
N GLY A 113 -1.79 2.04 19.32
CA GLY A 113 -3.16 1.91 19.81
C GLY A 113 -4.18 3.02 19.56
N ASP A 114 -3.81 4.26 19.24
CA ASP A 114 -4.78 5.36 19.34
C ASP A 114 -4.69 6.37 18.19
N SER A 115 -5.32 6.05 17.06
CA SER A 115 -5.76 7.00 16.02
C SER A 115 -6.67 6.30 15.01
N HIS A 116 -7.80 5.79 15.49
CA HIS A 116 -8.99 5.56 14.68
C HIS A 116 -9.54 6.90 14.16
N SER A 117 -8.82 7.59 13.28
CA SER A 117 -9.30 8.85 12.72
C SER A 117 -8.62 9.18 11.39
N ALA A 118 -9.15 8.63 10.31
CA ALA A 118 -9.41 9.41 9.10
C ALA A 118 -10.11 8.56 8.02
N ARG A 119 -11.44 8.66 8.07
CA ARG A 119 -12.40 8.84 6.98
C ARG A 119 -13.35 7.67 6.71
N PRO A 120 -14.68 7.92 6.77
CA PRO A 120 -15.70 6.95 6.42
C PRO A 120 -15.62 6.62 4.94
N SER A 121 -15.75 5.34 4.63
CA SER A 121 -16.01 4.86 3.28
C SER A 121 -17.26 5.56 2.73
N PRO A 122 -17.25 6.13 1.51
CA PRO A 122 -18.50 6.59 0.91
C PRO A 122 -19.39 5.36 0.70
N LYS A 123 -20.54 5.35 1.37
CA LYS A 123 -21.61 4.37 1.12
C LYS A 123 -22.03 4.57 -0.34
N PHE A 124 -21.68 3.62 -1.20
CA PHE A 124 -22.33 3.47 -2.49
C PHE A 124 -23.76 2.97 -2.20
N SER A 125 -24.70 3.91 -2.12
CA SER A 125 -26.14 3.62 -2.17
C SER A 125 -26.69 4.18 -3.47
N GLN A 126 -26.95 3.28 -4.41
CA GLN A 126 -28.02 3.35 -5.41
C GLN A 126 -28.42 1.89 -5.70
N PRO A 127 -29.61 1.59 -6.25
CA PRO A 127 -30.73 2.46 -6.66
C PRO A 127 -32.12 1.96 -6.17
N THR A 128 -33.16 2.79 -6.27
CA THR A 128 -34.47 2.30 -6.79
C THR A 128 -35.21 3.45 -7.47
N ARG A 129 -35.44 3.29 -8.78
CA ARG A 129 -36.51 3.97 -9.51
C ARG A 129 -37.81 3.26 -9.14
N GLU A 130 -38.87 3.99 -8.83
CA GLU A 130 -40.22 3.55 -9.17
C GLU A 130 -41.09 4.79 -9.38
N THR A 131 -41.71 4.82 -10.56
CA THR A 131 -42.86 5.63 -10.96
C THR A 131 -44.12 5.13 -10.26
#